data_AF-A0A7S1KW38-F1
#
_entry.id   AF-A0A7S1KW38-F1
#
_cell.length_a   1.000
_cell.length_b   1.000
_cell.length_c   1.000
_cell.angle_alpha   90.00
_cell.angle_beta   90.00
_cell.angle_gamma   90.00
#
_symmetry.space_group_name_H-M   'P 1'
#
loop_
_entity.id
_entity.type
_entity.pdbx_description
1 polymer ?
#
loop_
_entity_poly.entity_id
_entity_poly.type
_entity_poly.pdbx_seq_one_letter_code
_entity_poly.pdbx_strand_id
1 'polypeptide(L)'
;ETGCGGRSRWALGSLDDNATAAFYFDLRQESEHPGTARRSILQFQTAYLHPAGQKRLRVTSLSIPHAAPDLHDILMGFDQEAAAVVVARLAVEKCREEPLEDVMRWLDQRLIRLCSRFADYRQGEAETFCLPPQLHLFPQFMYHLRRSQFLQTFNASPDESAFVRSVLLRESTLNSIVMIQPALLQYSINADTPVPVRLEAESMKPDVILLLDGFFHVVVWRGEQVQDWVDHGYHEREEYANLKALLQAPAEDAKLIIAGRFPAPRYVSTSARGSQERFVTCRVSPPDAKVQGMSRGVTLLTDDVSLAVFVEHLIQHCVQA
;
A
#
# COMPACT_ATOMS: atom_id res chain seq x y z
N GLU A 1 -2.17 -7.81 -25.22
CA GLU A 1 -3.41 -7.85 -24.42
C GLU A 1 -3.02 -7.95 -22.94
N THR A 2 -3.86 -7.46 -22.03
CA THR A 2 -3.56 -7.45 -20.58
C THR A 2 -4.65 -8.21 -19.82
N GLY A 3 -4.26 -9.23 -19.06
CA GLY A 3 -5.18 -10.09 -18.31
C GLY A 3 -6.24 -10.74 -19.22
N CYS A 4 -7.51 -10.69 -18.81
CA CYS A 4 -8.64 -11.22 -19.58
C CYS A 4 -9.05 -10.31 -20.76
N GLY A 5 -8.14 -10.11 -21.71
CA GLY A 5 -8.29 -9.25 -22.88
C GLY A 5 -9.14 -9.83 -24.03
N GLY A 6 -9.02 -9.21 -25.21
CA GLY A 6 -9.70 -9.63 -26.45
C GLY A 6 -11.21 -9.41 -26.48
N ARG A 7 -11.77 -8.73 -25.47
CA ARG A 7 -13.23 -8.58 -25.28
C ARG A 7 -13.58 -7.28 -24.57
N SER A 8 -14.85 -6.89 -24.67
CA SER A 8 -15.46 -5.74 -23.96
C SER A 8 -16.61 -6.14 -23.04
N ARG A 9 -16.78 -7.45 -22.82
CA ARG A 9 -17.82 -8.04 -21.96
C ARG A 9 -17.22 -9.16 -21.13
N TRP A 10 -17.56 -9.16 -19.85
CA TRP A 10 -17.14 -10.15 -18.88
C TRP A 10 -18.35 -10.62 -18.07
N ALA A 11 -18.29 -11.86 -17.61
CA ALA A 11 -19.27 -12.43 -16.69
C ALA A 11 -18.58 -12.69 -15.35
N LEU A 12 -19.24 -12.28 -14.27
CA LEU A 12 -18.79 -12.49 -12.90
C LEU A 12 -19.78 -13.45 -12.24
N GLY A 13 -19.29 -14.53 -11.63
CA GLY A 13 -20.15 -15.51 -10.97
C GLY A 13 -20.83 -14.97 -9.71
N SER A 14 -20.18 -14.03 -9.03
CA SER A 14 -20.72 -13.28 -7.89
C SER A 14 -20.07 -11.90 -7.82
N LEU A 15 -20.77 -10.96 -7.18
CA LEU A 15 -20.27 -9.63 -6.86
C LEU A 15 -20.82 -9.20 -5.50
N ASP A 16 -20.02 -8.48 -4.75
CA ASP A 16 -20.38 -7.78 -3.53
C ASP A 16 -20.01 -6.29 -3.65
N ASP A 17 -20.26 -5.51 -2.60
CA ASP A 17 -20.05 -4.07 -2.63
C ASP A 17 -18.57 -3.67 -2.74
N ASN A 18 -17.64 -4.58 -2.41
CA ASN A 18 -16.20 -4.36 -2.50
C ASN A 18 -15.59 -4.85 -3.83
N ALA A 19 -16.34 -5.64 -4.61
CA ALA A 19 -15.85 -6.23 -5.85
C ALA A 19 -15.45 -5.14 -6.86
N THR A 20 -14.15 -5.04 -7.11
CA THR A 20 -13.53 -4.00 -7.93
C THR A 20 -12.71 -4.63 -9.06
N ALA A 21 -13.03 -4.30 -10.31
CA ALA A 21 -12.27 -4.72 -11.49
C ALA A 21 -11.37 -3.58 -12.02
N ALA A 22 -10.16 -3.92 -12.47
CA ALA A 22 -9.27 -2.99 -13.15
C ALA A 22 -9.42 -3.13 -14.66
N PHE A 23 -9.69 -2.02 -15.34
CA PHE A 23 -9.79 -1.95 -16.81
C PHE A 23 -8.62 -1.14 -17.36
N TYR A 24 -7.88 -1.74 -18.29
CA TYR A 24 -6.74 -1.13 -18.97
C TYR A 24 -7.17 -0.70 -20.36
N PHE A 25 -6.90 0.56 -20.71
CA PHE A 25 -7.31 1.15 -21.97
C PHE A 25 -6.10 1.61 -22.76
N ASP A 26 -6.08 1.31 -24.06
CA ASP A 26 -5.13 1.87 -25.01
C ASP A 26 -5.75 3.09 -25.70
N LEU A 27 -5.00 4.19 -25.76
CA LEU A 27 -5.39 5.36 -26.52
C LEU A 27 -5.15 5.09 -28.00
N ARG A 28 -6.21 5.16 -28.81
CA ARG A 28 -6.06 5.17 -30.27
C ARG A 28 -5.67 6.58 -30.72
N GLN A 29 -4.50 6.70 -31.33
CA GLN A 29 -4.12 7.90 -32.07
C GLN A 29 -4.94 7.94 -33.37
N GLU A 30 -5.99 8.75 -33.38
CA GLU A 30 -6.67 9.15 -34.61
C GLU A 30 -6.18 10.54 -35.00
N SER A 31 -6.04 10.76 -36.32
CA SER A 31 -5.57 12.00 -36.94
C SER A 31 -6.20 13.24 -36.29
N GLU A 32 -5.36 14.20 -35.89
CA GLU A 32 -5.79 15.43 -35.23
C GLU A 32 -6.79 16.20 -36.10
N HIS A 33 -8.03 16.34 -35.61
CA HIS A 33 -8.97 17.31 -36.14
C HIS A 33 -8.87 18.59 -35.30
N PRO A 34 -8.39 19.71 -35.86
CA PRO A 34 -8.24 20.94 -35.10
C PRO A 34 -9.62 21.53 -34.76
N GLY A 35 -9.84 21.86 -33.48
CA GLY A 35 -10.91 22.79 -33.07
C GLY A 35 -11.91 22.32 -32.01
N THR A 36 -11.90 21.07 -31.55
CA THR A 36 -12.80 20.60 -30.48
C THR A 36 -12.04 19.98 -29.32
N ALA A 37 -12.33 20.41 -28.09
CA ALA A 37 -11.86 19.77 -26.87
C ALA A 37 -12.32 18.30 -26.88
N ARG A 38 -11.41 17.39 -27.24
CA ARG A 38 -11.70 15.97 -27.41
C ARG A 38 -11.96 15.36 -26.03
N ARG A 39 -13.04 14.59 -25.91
CA ARG A 39 -13.38 13.85 -24.69
C ARG A 39 -13.59 12.39 -25.05
N SER A 40 -12.99 11.49 -24.27
CA SER A 40 -13.33 10.08 -24.30
C SER A 40 -14.53 9.84 -23.41
N ILE A 41 -15.49 9.05 -23.87
CA ILE A 41 -16.63 8.61 -23.06
C ILE A 41 -16.42 7.13 -22.74
N LEU A 42 -16.42 6.80 -21.45
CA LEU A 42 -16.42 5.44 -20.96
C LEU A 42 -17.79 5.17 -20.34
N GLN A 43 -18.43 4.07 -20.72
CA GLN A 43 -19.68 3.64 -20.09
C GLN A 43 -19.54 2.18 -19.64
N PHE A 44 -19.74 1.96 -18.35
CA PHE A 44 -19.78 0.65 -17.74
C PHE A 44 -21.24 0.26 -17.51
N GLN A 45 -21.62 -0.92 -18.00
CA GLN A 45 -22.95 -1.49 -17.84
C GLN A 45 -22.84 -2.82 -17.11
N THR A 46 -23.36 -2.89 -15.89
CA THR A 46 -23.35 -4.09 -15.06
C THR A 46 -24.77 -4.59 -14.87
N ALA A 47 -25.14 -5.64 -15.61
CA ALA A 47 -26.41 -6.34 -15.41
C ALA A 47 -26.23 -7.44 -14.36
N TYR A 48 -27.06 -7.45 -13.32
CA TYR A 48 -26.95 -8.42 -12.23
C TYR A 48 -28.32 -8.80 -11.63
N LEU A 49 -28.34 -9.93 -10.91
CA LEU A 49 -29.48 -10.34 -10.10
C LEU A 49 -29.29 -9.80 -8.67
N HIS A 50 -30.14 -8.88 -8.25
CA HIS A 50 -30.13 -8.33 -6.91
C HIS A 50 -30.62 -9.38 -5.90
N PRO A 51 -30.13 -9.42 -4.64
CA PRO A 51 -30.58 -10.37 -3.62
C PRO A 51 -32.10 -10.36 -3.36
N ALA A 52 -32.78 -9.25 -3.65
CA ALA A 52 -34.23 -9.14 -3.64
C ALA A 52 -34.96 -9.87 -4.80
N GLY A 53 -34.24 -10.62 -5.64
CA GLY A 53 -34.78 -11.36 -6.80
C GLY A 53 -34.96 -10.54 -8.08
N GLN A 54 -34.66 -9.25 -8.07
CA GLN A 54 -34.83 -8.35 -9.22
C GLN A 54 -33.61 -8.37 -10.14
N LYS A 55 -33.83 -8.39 -11.46
CA LYS A 55 -32.77 -8.08 -12.42
C LYS A 55 -32.56 -6.57 -12.44
N ARG A 56 -31.33 -6.12 -12.23
CA ARG A 56 -30.95 -4.69 -12.23
C ARG A 56 -29.84 -4.44 -13.24
N LEU A 57 -29.81 -3.22 -13.77
CA LEU A 57 -28.73 -2.71 -14.61
C LEU A 57 -28.15 -1.47 -13.94
N ARG A 58 -26.87 -1.54 -13.54
CA ARG A 58 -26.11 -0.38 -13.08
C ARG A 58 -25.37 0.21 -14.28
N VAL A 59 -25.55 1.50 -14.55
CA VAL A 59 -24.86 2.21 -15.63
C VAL A 59 -24.04 3.33 -15.02
N THR A 60 -22.73 3.32 -15.29
CA THR A 60 -21.81 4.39 -14.87
C THR A 60 -21.18 4.97 -16.13
N SER A 61 -21.38 6.26 -16.36
CA SER A 61 -20.82 6.99 -17.51
C SER A 61 -19.81 8.03 -17.03
N LEU A 62 -18.62 7.99 -17.62
CA LEU A 62 -17.53 8.92 -17.35
C LEU A 62 -17.18 9.63 -18.66
N SER A 63 -16.85 10.91 -18.55
CA SER A 63 -16.35 11.70 -19.67
C SER A 63 -14.98 12.25 -19.31
N ILE A 64 -13.94 11.78 -19.98
CA ILE A 64 -12.54 12.08 -19.69
C ILE A 64 -12.04 13.07 -20.75
N PRO A 65 -11.62 14.30 -20.37
CA PRO A 65 -11.00 15.22 -21.31
C PRO A 65 -9.66 14.67 -21.78
N HIS A 66 -9.34 14.85 -23.06
CA HIS A 66 -7.99 14.62 -23.55
C HIS A 66 -7.13 15.79 -23.08
N ALA A 67 -6.00 15.50 -22.43
CA ALA A 67 -5.03 16.52 -22.10
C ALA A 67 -4.46 17.12 -23.39
N ALA A 68 -4.14 18.42 -23.34
CA ALA A 68 -3.25 19.01 -24.33
C ALA A 68 -1.89 18.26 -24.28
N PRO A 69 -1.01 18.40 -25.30
CA PRO A 69 0.33 17.79 -25.26
C PRO A 69 1.24 18.32 -24.12
N ASP A 70 0.73 19.16 -23.22
CA ASP A 70 1.42 19.63 -22.02
C ASP A 70 1.46 18.52 -20.95
N LEU A 71 2.66 18.29 -20.41
CA LEU A 71 2.90 17.34 -19.32
C LEU A 71 2.20 17.77 -18.02
N HIS A 72 1.98 19.07 -17.83
CA HIS A 72 1.34 19.59 -16.63
C HIS A 72 -0.11 19.10 -16.48
N ASP A 73 -0.91 19.18 -17.54
CA ASP A 73 -2.31 18.72 -17.52
C ASP A 73 -2.41 17.21 -17.23
N ILE A 74 -1.49 16.42 -17.80
CA ILE A 74 -1.42 14.97 -17.56
C ILE A 74 -1.09 14.68 -16.10
N LEU A 75 -0.12 15.42 -15.53
CA LEU A 75 0.30 15.25 -14.15
C LEU A 75 -0.82 15.62 -13.16
N MET A 76 -1.59 16.68 -13.43
CA MET A 76 -2.74 17.05 -12.58
C MET A 76 -3.83 15.98 -12.56
N GLY A 77 -3.95 15.17 -13.61
CA GLY A 77 -4.87 14.04 -13.66
C GLY A 77 -4.32 12.75 -13.05
N PHE A 78 -3.09 12.74 -12.54
CA PHE A 78 -2.46 11.54 -12.00
C PHE A 78 -2.90 11.25 -10.56
N ASP A 79 -3.49 10.08 -10.35
CA ASP A 79 -3.85 9.54 -9.04
C ASP A 79 -2.83 8.46 -8.65
N GLN A 80 -1.92 8.79 -7.74
CA GLN A 80 -0.86 7.89 -7.30
C GLN A 80 -1.36 6.64 -6.56
N GLU A 81 -2.49 6.73 -5.83
CA GLU A 81 -3.04 5.57 -5.11
C GLU A 81 -3.68 4.60 -6.10
N ALA A 82 -4.54 5.11 -7.00
CA ALA A 82 -5.15 4.30 -8.04
C ALA A 82 -4.08 3.68 -8.97
N ALA A 83 -3.05 4.46 -9.33
CA ALA A 83 -1.95 3.98 -10.14
C ALA A 83 -1.18 2.86 -9.42
N ALA A 84 -0.88 3.00 -8.13
CA ALA A 84 -0.16 1.98 -7.37
C ALA A 84 -0.95 0.66 -7.32
N VAL A 85 -2.26 0.72 -7.10
CA VAL A 85 -3.13 -0.47 -7.08
C VAL A 85 -3.23 -1.12 -8.45
N VAL A 86 -3.42 -0.34 -9.52
CA VAL A 86 -3.50 -0.87 -10.88
C VAL A 86 -2.18 -1.50 -11.30
N VAL A 87 -1.04 -0.87 -10.99
CA VAL A 87 0.29 -1.44 -11.23
C VAL A 87 0.52 -2.72 -10.40
N ALA A 88 0.07 -2.75 -9.15
CA ALA A 88 0.16 -3.95 -8.31
C ALA A 88 -0.63 -5.13 -8.89
N ARG A 89 -1.86 -4.89 -9.38
CA ARG A 89 -2.67 -5.92 -10.04
C ARG A 89 -2.01 -6.42 -11.33
N LEU A 90 -1.45 -5.51 -12.11
CA LEU A 90 -0.71 -5.88 -13.31
C LEU A 90 0.54 -6.70 -12.99
N ALA A 91 1.28 -6.33 -11.93
CA ALA A 91 2.44 -7.09 -11.47
C ALA A 91 2.05 -8.52 -11.04
N VAL A 92 0.96 -8.66 -10.28
CA VAL A 92 0.43 -9.97 -9.88
C VAL A 92 0.01 -10.82 -11.07
N GLU A 93 -0.65 -10.22 -12.06
CA GLU A 93 -1.02 -10.95 -13.28
C GLU A 93 0.22 -11.36 -14.09
N LYS A 94 1.23 -10.49 -14.20
CA LYS A 94 2.52 -10.82 -14.83
C LYS A 94 3.23 -11.97 -14.14
N CYS A 95 3.21 -12.02 -12.80
CA CYS A 95 3.80 -13.14 -12.03
C CYS A 95 3.15 -14.51 -12.31
N ARG A 96 2.04 -14.59 -13.06
CA ARG A 96 1.45 -15.86 -13.49
C ARG A 96 2.15 -16.45 -14.70
N GLU A 97 2.78 -15.62 -15.52
CA GLU A 97 3.39 -15.99 -16.81
C GLU A 97 4.90 -15.75 -16.83
N GLU A 98 5.38 -14.75 -16.09
CA GLU A 98 6.77 -14.28 -16.06
C GLU A 98 7.44 -14.59 -14.71
N PRO A 99 8.75 -14.88 -14.69
CA PRO A 99 9.47 -15.09 -13.44
C PRO A 99 9.53 -13.80 -12.61
N LEU A 100 9.57 -13.93 -11.28
CA LEU A 100 9.52 -12.80 -10.35
C LEU A 100 10.60 -11.74 -10.62
N GLU A 101 11.83 -12.16 -10.93
CA GLU A 101 12.94 -11.24 -11.21
C GLU A 101 12.65 -10.31 -12.39
N ASP A 102 12.00 -10.82 -13.43
CA ASP A 102 11.63 -10.02 -14.61
C ASP A 102 10.50 -9.05 -14.29
N VAL A 103 9.52 -9.48 -13.47
CA VAL A 103 8.44 -8.59 -13.00
C VAL A 103 9.01 -7.47 -12.10
N MET A 104 9.96 -7.79 -11.22
CA MET A 104 10.63 -6.81 -10.37
C MET A 104 11.44 -5.81 -11.22
N ARG A 105 12.20 -6.30 -12.21
CA ARG A 105 12.93 -5.43 -13.15
C ARG A 105 11.97 -4.56 -13.97
N TRP A 106 10.85 -5.11 -14.41
CA TRP A 106 9.80 -4.36 -15.09
C TRP A 106 9.27 -3.23 -14.21
N LEU A 107 8.95 -3.51 -12.94
CA LEU A 107 8.44 -2.52 -12.00
C LEU A 107 9.46 -1.38 -11.79
N ASP A 108 10.72 -1.72 -11.55
CA ASP A 108 11.80 -0.77 -11.34
C ASP A 108 12.03 0.11 -12.59
N GLN A 109 12.03 -0.50 -13.78
CA GLN A 109 12.15 0.25 -15.04
C GLN A 109 10.97 1.18 -15.30
N ARG A 110 9.75 0.79 -14.94
CA ARG A 110 8.57 1.65 -15.08
C ARG A 110 8.61 2.82 -14.11
N LEU A 111 9.02 2.57 -12.86
CA LEU A 111 9.20 3.61 -11.85
C LEU A 111 10.26 4.63 -12.28
N ILE A 112 11.45 4.17 -12.71
CA ILE A 112 12.52 5.06 -13.20
C ILE A 112 12.01 5.91 -14.36
N ARG A 113 11.37 5.29 -15.38
CA ARG A 113 10.83 6.03 -16.53
C ARG A 113 9.78 7.07 -16.13
N LEU A 114 8.92 6.75 -15.16
CA LEU A 114 7.91 7.68 -14.66
C LEU A 114 8.58 8.86 -13.95
N CYS A 115 9.48 8.58 -13.02
CA CYS A 115 10.20 9.61 -12.25
C CYS A 115 11.08 10.48 -13.16
N SER A 116 11.89 9.91 -14.05
CA SER A 116 12.69 10.68 -15.02
C SER A 116 11.85 11.56 -15.93
N ARG A 117 10.59 11.19 -16.20
CA ARG A 117 9.73 11.95 -17.10
C ARG A 117 9.04 13.15 -16.42
N PHE A 118 8.72 13.04 -15.14
CA PHE A 118 7.87 14.01 -14.42
C PHE A 118 8.55 14.69 -13.23
N ALA A 119 9.75 14.28 -12.84
CA ALA A 119 10.53 14.97 -11.83
C ALA A 119 11.28 16.17 -12.41
N ASP A 120 11.49 17.18 -11.59
CA ASP A 120 12.38 18.30 -11.88
C ASP A 120 13.78 17.96 -11.36
N TYR A 121 14.79 18.01 -12.23
CA TYR A 121 16.19 17.82 -11.85
C TYR A 121 17.14 18.37 -12.93
N ARG A 122 18.39 18.57 -12.55
CA ARG A 122 19.50 18.81 -13.48
C ARG A 122 20.24 17.51 -13.72
N GLN A 123 20.55 17.22 -14.98
CA GLN A 123 21.25 16.00 -15.36
C GLN A 123 22.61 15.92 -14.66
N GLY A 124 22.91 14.77 -14.06
CA GLY A 124 24.10 14.55 -13.22
C GLY A 124 24.04 15.08 -11.78
N GLU A 125 23.06 15.91 -11.40
CA GLU A 125 22.97 16.52 -10.05
C GLU A 125 21.82 15.93 -9.21
N ALA A 126 22.09 14.84 -8.47
CA ALA A 126 21.09 14.13 -7.66
C ALA A 126 20.38 15.00 -6.60
N GLU A 127 21.08 15.98 -6.04
CA GLU A 127 20.55 16.88 -5.00
C GLU A 127 19.42 17.79 -5.50
N THR A 128 19.32 17.99 -6.82
CA THR A 128 18.29 18.84 -7.44
C THR A 128 16.98 18.11 -7.69
N PHE A 129 16.93 16.79 -7.45
CA PHE A 129 15.78 15.97 -7.79
C PHE A 129 14.58 16.26 -6.89
N CYS A 130 13.47 16.64 -7.51
CA CYS A 130 12.21 16.90 -6.83
C CYS A 130 11.05 16.24 -7.57
N LEU A 131 10.22 15.50 -6.83
CA LEU A 131 8.97 14.94 -7.36
C LEU A 131 7.79 15.87 -7.05
N PRO A 132 6.85 16.03 -7.99
CA PRO A 132 5.65 16.79 -7.74
C PRO A 132 4.75 16.08 -6.70
N PRO A 133 3.88 16.82 -5.98
CA PRO A 133 3.01 16.26 -4.95
C PRO A 133 2.10 15.13 -5.44
N GLN A 134 1.73 15.13 -6.72
CA GLN A 134 0.89 14.09 -7.32
C GLN A 134 1.62 12.73 -7.43
N LEU A 135 2.96 12.72 -7.38
CA LEU A 135 3.79 11.52 -7.58
C LEU A 135 4.64 11.14 -6.37
N HIS A 136 4.76 12.00 -5.36
CA HIS A 136 5.75 11.84 -4.29
C HIS A 136 5.59 10.56 -3.43
N LEU A 137 4.37 10.00 -3.29
CA LEU A 137 4.15 8.73 -2.55
C LEU A 137 4.31 7.52 -3.45
N PHE A 138 4.26 7.69 -4.77
CA PHE A 138 4.30 6.57 -5.72
C PHE A 138 5.58 5.71 -5.57
N PRO A 139 6.80 6.28 -5.44
CA PRO A 139 8.00 5.48 -5.14
C PRO A 139 7.90 4.69 -3.84
N GLN A 140 7.27 5.26 -2.80
CA GLN A 140 7.06 4.58 -1.52
C GLN A 140 6.11 3.39 -1.68
N PHE A 141 5.02 3.54 -2.42
CA PHE A 141 4.13 2.41 -2.74
C PHE A 141 4.86 1.30 -3.50
N MET A 142 5.69 1.67 -4.49
CA MET A 142 6.47 0.68 -5.25
C MET A 142 7.49 -0.04 -4.36
N TYR A 143 8.15 0.68 -3.44
CA TYR A 143 9.03 0.08 -2.46
C TYR A 143 8.33 -1.00 -1.61
N HIS A 144 7.16 -0.68 -1.04
CA HIS A 144 6.43 -1.63 -0.22
C HIS A 144 5.82 -2.78 -1.05
N LEU A 145 5.34 -2.51 -2.26
CA LEU A 145 4.83 -3.52 -3.19
C LEU A 145 5.91 -4.57 -3.51
N ARG A 146 7.14 -4.14 -3.80
CA ARG A 146 8.29 -5.01 -4.10
C ARG A 146 8.64 -5.99 -2.99
N ARG A 147 8.39 -5.61 -1.74
CA ARG A 147 8.67 -6.40 -0.53
C ARG A 147 7.43 -7.15 -0.01
N SER A 148 6.26 -6.89 -0.61
CA SER A 148 5.00 -7.47 -0.18
C SER A 148 4.90 -8.96 -0.53
N GLN A 149 4.02 -9.67 0.18
CA GLN A 149 3.66 -11.06 -0.08
C GLN A 149 2.98 -11.28 -1.44
N PHE A 150 2.59 -10.20 -2.13
CA PHE A 150 2.07 -10.30 -3.50
C PHE A 150 3.14 -10.75 -4.48
N LEU A 151 4.37 -10.26 -4.30
CA LEU A 151 5.51 -10.50 -5.19
C LEU A 151 6.52 -11.46 -4.53
N GLN A 152 6.91 -11.20 -3.29
CA GLN A 152 7.85 -12.04 -2.53
C GLN A 152 7.10 -13.17 -1.83
N THR A 153 7.10 -14.36 -2.45
CA THR A 153 6.42 -15.55 -1.90
C THR A 153 7.32 -16.41 -1.02
N PHE A 154 8.54 -15.96 -0.69
CA PHE A 154 9.40 -16.66 0.25
C PHE A 154 8.73 -16.72 1.63
N ASN A 155 8.79 -17.88 2.29
CA ASN A 155 8.13 -18.14 3.57
C ASN A 155 6.58 -18.04 3.53
N ALA A 156 5.98 -18.20 2.35
CA ALA A 156 4.54 -18.39 2.18
C ALA A 156 4.27 -19.66 1.37
N SER A 157 3.21 -20.38 1.72
CA SER A 157 2.73 -21.49 0.90
C SER A 157 2.14 -20.99 -0.44
N PRO A 158 2.07 -21.85 -1.47
CA PRO A 158 1.38 -21.52 -2.71
C PRO A 158 -0.08 -21.08 -2.48
N ASP A 159 -0.77 -21.72 -1.55
CA ASP A 159 -2.17 -21.44 -1.21
C ASP A 159 -2.33 -20.08 -0.51
N GLU A 160 -1.45 -19.74 0.45
CA GLU A 160 -1.44 -18.41 1.06
C GLU A 160 -1.14 -17.32 0.03
N SER A 161 -0.19 -17.56 -0.87
CA SER A 161 0.16 -16.63 -1.94
C SER A 161 -1.02 -16.41 -2.90
N ALA A 162 -1.71 -17.50 -3.27
CA ALA A 162 -2.90 -17.45 -4.12
C ALA A 162 -4.05 -16.71 -3.42
N PHE A 163 -4.27 -16.96 -2.12
CA PHE A 163 -5.28 -16.28 -1.31
C PHE A 163 -5.02 -14.77 -1.26
N VAL A 164 -3.82 -14.34 -0.86
CA VAL A 164 -3.45 -12.92 -0.74
C VAL A 164 -3.58 -12.21 -2.09
N ARG A 165 -3.09 -12.81 -3.19
CA ARG A 165 -3.27 -12.28 -4.55
C ARG A 165 -4.73 -12.18 -4.97
N SER A 166 -5.55 -13.18 -4.66
CA SER A 166 -6.98 -13.19 -5.02
C SER A 166 -7.74 -12.03 -4.35
N VAL A 167 -7.37 -11.69 -3.12
CA VAL A 167 -7.98 -10.59 -2.37
C VAL A 167 -7.56 -9.23 -2.97
N LEU A 168 -6.29 -9.03 -3.30
CA LEU A 168 -5.82 -7.80 -3.98
C LEU A 168 -6.53 -7.55 -5.32
N LEU A 169 -6.76 -8.61 -6.10
CA LEU A 169 -7.39 -8.51 -7.42
C LEU A 169 -8.86 -8.10 -7.37
N ARG A 170 -9.53 -8.22 -6.22
CA ARG A 170 -10.95 -7.90 -6.06
C ARG A 170 -11.27 -6.70 -5.18
N GLU A 171 -10.36 -6.28 -4.30
CA GLU A 171 -10.65 -5.27 -3.28
C GLU A 171 -10.67 -3.82 -3.80
N SER A 172 -11.18 -2.87 -3.01
CA SER A 172 -11.17 -1.46 -3.42
C SER A 172 -9.75 -0.85 -3.45
N THR A 173 -9.60 0.34 -4.04
CA THR A 173 -8.31 1.08 -4.03
C THR A 173 -7.82 1.31 -2.60
N LEU A 174 -8.69 1.79 -1.71
CA LEU A 174 -8.34 2.06 -0.31
C LEU A 174 -7.85 0.81 0.42
N ASN A 175 -8.59 -0.30 0.30
CA ASN A 175 -8.19 -1.56 0.92
C ASN A 175 -6.89 -2.11 0.33
N SER A 176 -6.71 -1.98 -0.98
CA SER A 176 -5.51 -2.43 -1.69
C SER A 176 -4.27 -1.62 -1.29
N ILE A 177 -4.41 -0.31 -1.06
CA ILE A 177 -3.32 0.54 -0.55
C ILE A 177 -2.90 0.09 0.85
N VAL A 178 -3.85 -0.19 1.75
CA VAL A 178 -3.55 -0.71 3.10
C VAL A 178 -2.82 -2.07 3.02
N MET A 179 -3.13 -2.92 2.02
CA MET A 179 -2.39 -4.16 1.84
C MET A 179 -0.95 -3.95 1.33
N ILE A 180 -0.75 -2.98 0.44
CA ILE A 180 0.56 -2.66 -0.16
C ILE A 180 1.44 -1.99 0.90
N GLN A 181 0.94 -0.91 1.51
CA GLN A 181 1.60 -0.15 2.55
C GLN A 181 0.71 -0.14 3.80
N PRO A 182 0.98 -1.05 4.76
CA PRO A 182 0.29 -1.07 6.04
C PRO A 182 0.34 0.27 6.78
N ALA A 183 -0.75 0.64 7.44
CA ALA A 183 -0.82 1.83 8.28
C ALA A 183 -0.33 1.51 9.70
N LEU A 184 0.36 2.47 10.32
CA LEU A 184 0.89 2.33 11.68
C LEU A 184 0.42 3.52 12.53
N LEU A 185 -0.33 3.24 13.59
CA LEU A 185 -0.81 4.22 14.56
C LEU A 185 -0.05 4.07 15.87
N GLN A 186 0.44 5.18 16.42
CA GLN A 186 1.16 5.23 17.69
C GLN A 186 0.28 5.80 18.80
N TYR A 187 0.22 5.08 19.92
CA TYR A 187 -0.43 5.48 21.15
C TYR A 187 0.66 5.69 22.22
N SER A 188 0.60 6.81 22.93
CA SER A 188 1.55 7.17 23.98
C SER A 188 0.78 7.73 25.18
N ILE A 189 1.33 7.60 26.39
CA ILE A 189 0.75 8.22 27.59
C ILE A 189 0.66 9.74 27.45
N ASN A 190 1.59 10.35 26.69
CA ASN A 190 1.69 11.80 26.58
C ASN A 190 0.77 12.40 25.50
N ALA A 191 0.06 11.56 24.74
CA ALA A 191 -0.78 11.99 23.64
C ALA A 191 -2.21 11.47 23.84
N ASP A 192 -3.19 12.39 23.87
CA ASP A 192 -4.59 12.04 24.07
C ASP A 192 -5.21 11.29 22.87
N THR A 193 -4.63 11.46 21.68
CA THR A 193 -5.12 10.85 20.43
C THR A 193 -4.02 10.06 19.72
N PRO A 194 -4.35 8.93 19.07
CA PRO A 194 -3.38 8.18 18.29
C PRO A 194 -2.83 9.00 17.12
N VAL A 195 -1.52 8.89 16.89
CA VAL A 195 -0.82 9.63 15.85
C VAL A 195 -0.34 8.66 14.76
N PRO A 196 -0.65 8.90 13.47
CA PRO A 196 -0.05 8.14 12.38
C PRO A 196 1.46 8.31 12.35
N VAL A 197 2.19 7.21 12.28
CA VAL A 197 3.66 7.19 12.22
C VAL A 197 4.15 6.45 10.98
N ARG A 198 5.40 6.71 10.59
CA ARG A 198 6.01 6.05 9.44
C ARG A 198 6.21 4.56 9.71
N LEU A 199 6.06 3.75 8.66
CA LEU A 199 6.27 2.29 8.70
C LEU A 199 7.78 1.96 8.68
N GLU A 200 8.47 2.39 9.72
CA GLU A 200 9.92 2.33 9.91
C GLU A 200 10.25 1.77 11.29
N ALA A 201 11.41 1.14 11.43
CA ALA A 201 11.86 0.55 12.70
C ALA A 201 12.02 1.61 13.81
N GLU A 202 12.33 2.85 13.46
CA GLU A 202 12.46 4.00 14.36
C GLU A 202 11.15 4.35 15.08
N SER A 203 10.01 3.93 14.53
CA SER A 203 8.70 4.08 15.18
C SER A 203 8.48 3.08 16.31
N MET A 204 9.24 1.98 16.37
CA MET A 204 9.16 0.95 17.41
C MET A 204 9.90 1.37 18.68
N LYS A 205 9.32 2.32 19.42
CA LYS A 205 9.89 2.88 20.67
C LYS A 205 9.46 2.06 21.89
N PRO A 206 10.25 2.04 22.98
CA PRO A 206 9.94 1.24 24.17
C PRO A 206 8.72 1.75 24.95
N ASP A 207 8.39 3.03 24.86
CA ASP A 207 7.38 3.75 25.66
C ASP A 207 6.03 3.91 24.95
N VAL A 208 5.82 3.26 23.81
CA VAL A 208 4.61 3.42 22.98
C VAL A 208 3.91 2.08 22.70
N ILE A 209 2.64 2.17 22.33
CA ILE A 209 1.89 1.06 21.74
C ILE A 209 1.65 1.38 20.27
N LEU A 210 1.85 0.40 19.40
CA LEU A 210 1.61 0.51 17.97
C LEU A 210 0.43 -0.36 17.56
N LEU A 211 -0.48 0.20 16.76
CA LEU A 211 -1.50 -0.54 16.03
C LEU A 211 -1.10 -0.57 14.56
N LEU A 212 -0.64 -1.73 14.11
CA LEU A 212 -0.35 -2.00 12.70
C LEU A 212 -1.60 -2.57 12.03
N ASP A 213 -1.96 -1.93 10.93
CA ASP A 213 -3.05 -2.35 10.08
C ASP A 213 -2.53 -2.73 8.69
N GLY A 214 -2.41 -4.03 8.43
CA GLY A 214 -1.90 -4.58 7.17
C GLY A 214 -2.95 -5.31 6.33
N PHE A 215 -4.22 -4.91 6.45
CA PHE A 215 -5.39 -5.55 5.85
C PHE A 215 -5.67 -6.98 6.35
N PHE A 216 -4.74 -7.92 6.15
CA PHE A 216 -4.84 -9.34 6.55
C PHE A 216 -4.52 -9.57 8.03
N HIS A 217 -3.71 -8.70 8.62
CA HIS A 217 -3.29 -8.75 10.01
C HIS A 217 -3.55 -7.40 10.66
N VAL A 218 -4.13 -7.43 11.85
CA VAL A 218 -4.26 -6.28 12.75
C VAL A 218 -3.43 -6.60 13.97
N VAL A 219 -2.32 -5.88 14.16
CA VAL A 219 -1.33 -6.19 15.19
C VAL A 219 -1.25 -5.06 16.20
N VAL A 220 -1.50 -5.37 17.46
CA VAL A 220 -1.21 -4.47 18.59
C VAL A 220 0.13 -4.88 19.17
N TRP A 221 1.14 -4.03 19.02
CA TRP A 221 2.49 -4.21 19.54
C TRP A 221 2.74 -3.25 20.70
N ARG A 222 3.26 -3.76 21.82
CA ARG A 222 3.61 -2.96 23.01
C ARG A 222 5.12 -2.85 23.14
N GLY A 223 5.63 -1.64 23.32
CA GLY A 223 7.05 -1.42 23.61
C GLY A 223 7.49 -2.08 24.93
N GLU A 224 8.80 -2.26 25.09
CA GLU A 224 9.42 -2.93 26.25
C GLU A 224 8.98 -2.30 27.57
N GLN A 225 9.03 -0.97 27.68
CA GLN A 225 8.65 -0.27 28.91
C GLN A 225 7.14 -0.37 29.20
N VAL A 226 6.31 -0.36 28.16
CA VAL A 226 4.86 -0.56 28.32
C VAL A 226 4.56 -1.98 28.80
N GLN A 227 5.26 -2.98 28.27
CA GLN A 227 5.11 -4.36 28.70
C GLN A 227 5.56 -4.54 30.15
N ASP A 228 6.68 -3.93 30.55
CA ASP A 228 7.13 -3.93 31.94
C ASP A 228 6.05 -3.35 32.88
N TRP A 229 5.35 -2.29 32.47
CA TRP A 229 4.27 -1.73 33.28
C TRP A 229 3.06 -2.66 33.42
N VAL A 230 2.76 -3.43 32.38
CA VAL A 230 1.71 -4.45 32.39
C VAL A 230 2.11 -5.58 33.34
N ASP A 231 3.35 -6.06 33.26
CA ASP A 231 3.85 -7.18 34.04
C ASP A 231 3.91 -6.84 35.55
N HIS A 232 4.18 -5.58 35.91
CA HIS A 232 4.13 -5.09 37.29
C HIS A 232 2.71 -4.77 37.80
N GLY A 233 1.68 -4.97 36.98
CA GLY A 233 0.27 -4.76 37.37
C GLY A 233 -0.10 -3.30 37.62
N TYR A 234 0.62 -2.31 37.05
CA TYR A 234 0.28 -0.89 37.29
C TYR A 234 -1.11 -0.54 36.78
N HIS A 235 -1.53 -1.13 35.68
CA HIS A 235 -2.84 -0.93 35.05
C HIS A 235 -4.05 -1.38 35.91
N GLU A 236 -3.82 -2.13 36.99
CA GLU A 236 -4.85 -2.55 37.95
C GLU A 236 -5.06 -1.53 39.08
N ARG A 237 -4.09 -0.64 39.30
CA ARG A 237 -4.15 0.37 40.37
C ARG A 237 -4.95 1.58 39.90
N GLU A 238 -5.82 2.09 40.77
CA GLU A 238 -6.66 3.26 40.46
C GLU A 238 -5.83 4.51 40.12
N GLU A 239 -4.62 4.64 40.70
CA GLU A 239 -3.66 5.72 40.44
C GLU A 239 -3.19 5.78 38.98
N TYR A 240 -3.19 4.66 38.26
CA TYR A 240 -2.74 4.54 36.87
C TYR A 240 -3.91 4.23 35.91
N ALA A 241 -5.08 4.82 36.16
CA ALA A 241 -6.24 4.70 35.27
C ALA A 241 -5.94 5.12 33.81
N ASN A 242 -5.02 6.06 33.61
CA ASN A 242 -4.53 6.48 32.30
C ASN A 242 -3.84 5.35 31.52
N LEU A 243 -3.02 4.52 32.19
CA LEU A 243 -2.37 3.36 31.58
C LEU A 243 -3.41 2.31 31.14
N LYS A 244 -4.44 2.10 31.96
CA LYS A 244 -5.55 1.20 31.61
C LYS A 244 -6.29 1.68 30.36
N ALA A 245 -6.58 2.98 30.27
CA ALA A 245 -7.20 3.57 29.09
C ALA A 245 -6.31 3.42 27.85
N LEU A 246 -5.00 3.67 27.98
CA LEU A 246 -4.02 3.51 26.91
C LEU A 246 -3.97 2.08 26.35
N LEU A 247 -4.07 1.05 27.22
CA LEU A 247 -4.07 -0.35 26.80
C LEU A 247 -5.37 -0.76 26.09
N GLN A 248 -6.49 -0.11 26.41
CA GLN A 248 -7.81 -0.42 25.85
C GLN A 248 -8.03 0.26 24.49
N ALA A 249 -7.59 1.51 24.32
CA ALA A 249 -7.77 2.28 23.09
C ALA A 249 -7.39 1.53 21.79
N PRO A 250 -6.17 0.97 21.63
CA PRO A 250 -5.79 0.25 20.41
C PRO A 250 -6.57 -1.05 20.22
N ALA A 251 -7.07 -1.66 21.29
CA ALA A 251 -7.89 -2.86 21.20
C ALA A 251 -9.30 -2.55 20.69
N GLU A 252 -9.89 -1.42 21.07
CA GLU A 252 -11.18 -0.97 20.54
C GLU A 252 -11.07 -0.56 19.07
N ASP A 253 -10.03 0.19 18.70
CA ASP A 253 -9.78 0.55 17.30
C ASP A 253 -9.54 -0.69 16.43
N ALA A 254 -8.80 -1.68 16.94
CA ALA A 254 -8.63 -2.96 16.27
C ALA A 254 -9.96 -3.69 16.04
N LYS A 255 -10.88 -3.69 17.01
CA LYS A 255 -12.21 -4.31 16.86
C LYS A 255 -13.02 -3.64 15.76
N LEU A 256 -12.98 -2.31 15.67
CA LEU A 256 -13.67 -1.56 14.61
C LEU A 256 -13.13 -1.93 13.23
N ILE A 257 -11.80 -2.04 13.10
CA ILE A 257 -11.14 -2.46 11.86
C ILE A 257 -11.55 -3.88 11.48
N ILE A 258 -11.54 -4.82 12.44
CA ILE A 258 -11.91 -6.22 12.20
C ILE A 258 -13.37 -6.34 11.76
N ALA A 259 -14.28 -5.59 12.39
CA ALA A 259 -15.71 -5.62 12.09
C ALA A 259 -16.06 -5.07 10.69
N GLY A 260 -15.26 -4.10 10.20
CA GLY A 260 -15.45 -3.49 8.89
C GLY A 260 -14.86 -4.26 7.71
N ARG A 261 -14.25 -5.43 7.92
CA ARG A 261 -13.46 -6.12 6.89
C ARG A 261 -13.95 -7.50 6.51
N PHE A 262 -13.78 -7.80 5.23
CA PHE A 262 -13.93 -9.12 4.68
C PHE A 262 -12.74 -9.41 3.74
N PRO A 263 -12.05 -10.56 3.89
CA PRO A 263 -12.16 -11.51 5.00
C PRO A 263 -11.74 -10.88 6.34
N ALA A 264 -12.22 -11.46 7.45
CA ALA A 264 -11.86 -10.99 8.77
C ALA A 264 -10.34 -11.11 8.99
N PRO A 265 -9.63 -10.03 9.36
CA PRO A 265 -8.20 -10.09 9.59
C PRO A 265 -7.84 -10.92 10.82
N ARG A 266 -6.63 -11.46 10.82
CA ARG A 266 -6.06 -12.08 12.01
C ARG A 266 -5.63 -11.00 13.00
N TYR A 267 -6.25 -11.01 14.18
CA TYR A 267 -5.82 -10.19 15.30
C TYR A 267 -4.61 -10.81 16.01
N VAL A 268 -3.60 -9.99 16.27
CA VAL A 268 -2.37 -10.37 16.97
C VAL A 268 -2.10 -9.33 18.05
N SER A 269 -1.91 -9.77 19.29
CA SER A 269 -1.45 -8.91 20.38
C SER A 269 -0.09 -9.42 20.84
N THR A 270 0.93 -8.57 20.79
CA THR A 270 2.31 -8.92 21.10
C THR A 270 3.01 -7.76 21.81
N SER A 271 4.15 -8.04 22.41
CA SER A 271 5.07 -7.07 22.98
C SER A 271 6.42 -7.12 22.28
N ALA A 272 7.29 -6.16 22.59
CA ALA A 272 8.70 -6.20 22.28
C ALA A 272 9.32 -7.51 22.78
N ARG A 273 10.18 -8.12 21.96
CA ARG A 273 10.81 -9.44 22.19
C ARG A 273 9.84 -10.63 22.25
N GLY A 274 8.55 -10.41 21.98
CA GLY A 274 7.55 -11.46 21.88
C GLY A 274 7.73 -12.29 20.60
N SER A 275 7.36 -13.57 20.63
CA SER A 275 7.48 -14.46 19.44
C SER A 275 6.66 -13.99 18.23
N GLN A 276 5.59 -13.23 18.46
CA GLN A 276 4.70 -12.69 17.43
C GLN A 276 5.07 -11.26 17.00
N GLU A 277 6.13 -10.66 17.56
CA GLU A 277 6.66 -9.36 17.11
C GLU A 277 7.03 -9.37 15.61
N ARG A 278 7.39 -10.55 15.09
CA ARG A 278 7.70 -10.77 13.68
C ARG A 278 6.63 -10.31 12.69
N PHE A 279 5.36 -10.24 13.12
CA PHE A 279 4.28 -9.73 12.27
C PHE A 279 4.37 -8.22 12.01
N VAL A 280 5.03 -7.47 12.90
CA VAL A 280 5.33 -6.05 12.71
C VAL A 280 6.69 -5.89 12.02
N THR A 281 7.72 -6.59 12.52
CA THR A 281 9.10 -6.38 12.05
C THR A 281 9.32 -6.77 10.58
N CYS A 282 8.54 -7.70 10.03
CA CYS A 282 8.60 -8.05 8.61
C CYS A 282 7.94 -7.01 7.68
N ARG A 283 7.20 -6.04 8.23
CA ARG A 283 6.49 -5.00 7.46
C ARG A 283 7.17 -3.64 7.54
N VAL A 284 7.88 -3.35 8.64
CA VAL A 284 8.63 -2.11 8.79
C VAL A 284 9.88 -2.07 7.91
N SER A 285 10.22 -0.87 7.47
CA SER A 285 11.46 -0.61 6.75
C SER A 285 12.65 -0.73 7.71
N PRO A 286 13.73 -1.42 7.32
CA PRO A 286 14.94 -1.46 8.12
C PRO A 286 15.56 -0.07 8.23
N PRO A 287 16.21 0.24 9.37
CA PRO A 287 16.97 1.47 9.51
C PRO A 287 18.15 1.44 8.55
N ASP A 288 18.65 2.62 8.16
CA ASP A 288 19.83 2.71 7.31
C ASP A 288 21.02 1.98 7.94
N ALA A 289 21.74 1.19 7.15
CA ALA A 289 22.92 0.43 7.61
C ALA A 289 23.99 1.33 8.25
N LYS A 290 24.05 2.62 7.86
CA LYS A 290 24.92 3.64 8.47
C LYS A 290 24.52 4.00 9.91
N VAL A 291 23.27 3.76 10.30
CA VAL A 291 22.66 4.11 11.60
C VAL A 291 22.55 2.91 12.55
N GLN A 292 22.69 1.67 12.05
CA GLN A 292 22.63 0.45 12.87
C GLN A 292 23.64 0.42 14.04
N GLY A 293 24.76 1.13 13.94
CA GLY A 293 25.74 1.26 15.02
C GLY A 293 25.41 2.28 16.12
N MET A 294 24.40 3.15 15.93
CA MET A 294 24.11 4.30 16.79
C MET A 294 22.64 4.42 17.25
N SER A 295 21.72 3.63 16.67
CA SER A 295 20.29 3.71 16.97
C SER A 295 19.91 2.95 18.26
N ARG A 296 19.12 3.61 19.12
CA ARG A 296 18.40 2.99 20.27
C ARG A 296 17.09 2.29 19.86
N GLY A 297 16.83 2.11 18.56
CA GLY A 297 15.65 1.43 18.02
C GLY A 297 15.83 -0.09 17.88
N VAL A 298 14.79 -0.77 17.44
CA VAL A 298 14.81 -2.23 17.19
C VAL A 298 15.75 -2.54 16.02
N THR A 299 16.81 -3.30 16.28
CA THR A 299 17.70 -3.80 15.22
C THR A 299 17.00 -4.92 14.45
N LEU A 300 16.73 -4.67 13.17
CA LEU A 300 16.15 -5.67 12.27
C LEU A 300 17.26 -6.46 11.57
N LEU A 301 17.23 -7.78 11.71
CA LEU A 301 18.14 -8.69 11.02
C LEU A 301 17.57 -8.98 9.62
N THR A 302 17.90 -8.13 8.65
CA THR A 302 17.48 -8.29 7.25
C THR A 302 18.55 -7.74 6.30
N ASP A 303 18.69 -8.40 5.14
CA ASP A 303 19.49 -7.91 4.01
C ASP A 303 18.69 -6.95 3.11
N ASP A 304 17.43 -6.67 3.47
CA ASP A 304 16.58 -5.74 2.73
C ASP A 304 17.13 -4.32 2.74
N VAL A 305 17.01 -3.65 1.60
CA VAL A 305 17.37 -2.24 1.45
C VAL A 305 16.34 -1.35 2.15
N SER A 306 16.78 -0.32 2.86
CA SER A 306 15.90 0.68 3.49
C SER A 306 15.16 1.51 2.43
N LEU A 307 14.06 2.16 2.82
CA LEU A 307 13.33 3.07 1.94
C LEU A 307 14.23 4.23 1.47
N ALA A 308 15.06 4.77 2.36
CA ALA A 308 15.95 5.88 2.04
C ALA A 308 16.98 5.49 0.96
N VAL A 309 17.65 4.33 1.11
CA VAL A 309 18.62 3.84 0.11
C VAL A 309 17.92 3.49 -1.21
N PHE A 310 16.71 2.95 -1.16
CA PHE A 310 15.91 2.71 -2.37
C PHE A 310 15.63 4.00 -3.14
N VAL A 311 15.21 5.06 -2.44
CA VAL A 311 14.97 6.38 -3.05
C VAL A 311 16.27 6.99 -3.57
N GLU A 312 17.38 6.87 -2.85
CA GLU A 312 18.69 7.34 -3.30
C GLU A 312 19.10 6.70 -4.64
N HIS A 313 18.99 5.36 -4.74
CA HIS A 313 19.28 4.65 -5.98
C HIS A 313 18.32 5.03 -7.12
N LEU A 314 17.03 5.19 -6.81
CA LEU A 314 16.05 5.66 -7.79
C LEU A 314 16.44 7.03 -8.36
N ILE A 315 16.81 7.98 -7.51
CA ILE A 315 17.25 9.32 -7.90
C ILE A 315 18.49 9.25 -8.79
N GLN A 316 19.50 8.48 -8.37
CA GLN A 316 20.72 8.29 -9.15
C GLN A 316 20.43 7.76 -10.56
N HIS A 317 19.56 6.75 -10.68
CA HIS A 317 19.16 6.22 -11.98
C HIS A 317 18.34 7.22 -12.81
N CYS A 318 17.48 8.02 -12.17
CA CYS A 318 16.68 9.01 -12.90
C CYS A 318 17.54 10.12 -13.50
N VAL A 319 18.54 10.58 -12.76
CA VAL A 319 19.41 11.71 -13.10
C VAL A 319 20.49 11.32 -14.12
N GLN A 320 20.80 10.02 -14.24
CA GLN A 320 21.72 9.46 -15.22
C GLN A 320 21.05 9.03 -16.54
N ALA A 321 19.74 8.78 -16.52
CA ALA A 321 18.94 8.41 -17.69
C ALA A 321 18.75 9.59 -18.65
#